data_AF-A0A959WUP1-F1
#
_entry.id   AF-A0A959WUP1-F1
#
_cell.length_a   1.000
_cell.length_b   1.000
_cell.length_c   1.000
_cell.angle_alpha   90.00
_cell.angle_beta   90.00
_cell.angle_gamma   90.00
#
_symmetry.space_group_name_H-M   'P 1'
#
loop_
_entity.id
_entity.type
_entity.pdbx_description
1 polymer ?
#
loop_
_entity_poly.entity_id
_entity_poly.type
_entity_poly.pdbx_seq_one_letter_code
_entity_poly.pdbx_strand_id
1 'polypeptide(L)'
;MRREELDRLGIHLPVLATMALGHLPGPPSWAPRLLAAGVDVVASGADADTPDTWRAARDAVPFRPVKARPGDVAALVEAGAVLFETDAAVPAGVYRVAPDEAVVALIEGTSAVVEDPNVVARDIVDIARDLAPSGLWVVSTPGMHELPEEIVAAKLASLAECAYRARLVFAKEQFERD
;
A
#
# COMPACT_ATOMS: atom_id res chain seq x y z
N MET A 1 -5.68 13.35 -6.70
CA MET A 1 -7.08 13.80 -6.65
C MET A 1 -7.54 13.72 -5.19
N ARG A 2 -8.11 14.77 -4.59
CA ARG A 2 -8.58 14.73 -3.19
C ARG A 2 -9.72 13.70 -3.06
N ARG A 3 -9.99 13.19 -1.86
CA ARG A 3 -11.11 12.26 -1.57
C ARG A 3 -12.43 12.67 -2.23
N GLU A 4 -12.74 13.97 -2.20
CA GLU A 4 -13.93 14.58 -2.83
C GLU A 4 -13.99 14.41 -4.36
N GLU A 5 -12.85 14.17 -5.00
CA GLU A 5 -12.77 13.93 -6.44
C GLU A 5 -12.96 12.45 -6.76
N LEU A 6 -12.54 11.53 -5.88
CA LEU A 6 -12.82 10.10 -5.99
C LEU A 6 -14.30 9.80 -5.74
N ASP A 7 -14.89 10.43 -4.73
CA ASP A 7 -16.33 10.35 -4.44
C ASP A 7 -17.17 10.90 -5.61
N ARG A 8 -16.75 12.01 -6.23
CA ARG A 8 -17.42 12.58 -7.42
C ARG A 8 -17.39 11.68 -8.65
N LEU A 9 -16.44 10.77 -8.73
CA LEU A 9 -16.31 9.81 -9.83
C LEU A 9 -16.98 8.45 -9.53
N GLY A 10 -17.62 8.31 -8.36
CA GLY A 10 -18.25 7.04 -7.94
C GLY A 10 -17.23 5.94 -7.64
N ILE A 11 -15.96 6.30 -7.43
CA ILE A 11 -14.89 5.36 -7.11
C ILE A 11 -14.81 5.25 -5.59
N HIS A 12 -15.51 4.26 -5.03
CA HIS A 12 -15.38 3.89 -3.64
C HIS A 12 -14.11 3.03 -3.48
N LEU A 13 -13.01 3.63 -3.02
CA LEU A 13 -11.84 2.85 -2.62
C LEU A 13 -12.21 1.92 -1.45
N PRO A 14 -11.75 0.67 -1.44
CA PRO A 14 -11.96 -0.20 -0.28
C PRO A 14 -11.30 0.40 0.96
N VAL A 15 -12.01 0.28 2.07
CA VAL A 15 -11.84 0.90 3.39
C VAL A 15 -10.50 0.62 4.10
N LEU A 16 -9.57 -0.12 3.50
CA LEU A 16 -8.31 -0.54 4.13
C LEU A 16 -7.26 -0.87 3.07
N ALA A 17 -6.93 0.04 2.16
CA ALA A 17 -6.02 -0.27 1.06
C ALA A 17 -4.62 -0.67 1.58
N THR A 18 -4.05 -1.73 1.02
CA THR A 18 -2.76 -2.28 1.47
C THR A 18 -1.56 -1.77 0.67
N MET A 19 -0.44 -1.53 1.34
CA MET A 19 0.79 -1.05 0.72
C MET A 19 2.04 -1.48 1.49
N ALA A 20 3.14 -1.75 0.79
CA ALA A 20 4.45 -1.94 1.42
C ALA A 20 5.26 -0.64 1.41
N LEU A 21 5.63 -0.08 2.56
CA LEU A 21 6.49 1.11 2.59
C LEU A 21 7.96 0.77 2.37
N GLY A 22 8.68 1.68 1.74
CA GLY A 22 10.11 1.59 1.50
C GLY A 22 10.51 0.65 0.36
N HIS A 23 11.77 0.25 0.42
CA HIS A 23 12.42 -0.63 -0.54
C HIS A 23 12.06 -2.09 -0.27
N LEU A 24 11.99 -2.89 -1.34
CA LEU A 24 11.87 -4.34 -1.28
C LEU A 24 13.20 -4.98 -1.69
N PRO A 25 13.56 -6.15 -1.15
CA PRO A 25 14.86 -6.76 -1.44
C PRO A 25 14.94 -7.29 -2.87
N GLY A 26 16.15 -7.34 -3.41
CA GLY A 26 16.40 -7.94 -4.72
C GLY A 26 16.09 -7.02 -5.91
N PRO A 27 16.04 -7.58 -7.14
CA PRO A 27 15.88 -6.79 -8.37
C PRO A 27 14.44 -6.25 -8.56
N PRO A 28 14.26 -5.19 -9.37
CA PRO A 28 12.96 -4.57 -9.65
C PRO A 28 12.05 -5.54 -10.42
N SER A 29 11.24 -6.31 -9.70
CA SER A 29 10.31 -7.30 -10.26
C SER A 29 9.15 -7.63 -9.30
N TRP A 30 8.88 -6.75 -8.33
CA TRP A 30 7.94 -7.05 -7.25
C TRP A 30 6.47 -6.84 -7.62
N ALA A 31 6.17 -6.04 -8.65
CA ALA A 31 4.80 -5.74 -9.03
C ALA A 31 3.91 -6.98 -9.24
N PRO A 32 4.31 -8.02 -10.02
CA PRO A 32 3.55 -9.27 -10.11
C PRO A 32 3.41 -10.02 -8.78
N ARG A 33 4.47 -10.04 -7.95
CA ARG A 33 4.47 -10.73 -6.66
C ARG A 33 3.50 -10.09 -5.68
N LEU A 34 3.49 -8.75 -5.64
CA LEU A 34 2.58 -7.95 -4.82
C LEU A 34 1.12 -8.13 -5.27
N LEU A 35 0.87 -8.15 -6.58
CA LEU A 35 -0.45 -8.47 -7.13
C LEU A 35 -0.90 -9.88 -6.71
N ALA A 36 -0.02 -10.88 -6.82
CA ALA A 36 -0.33 -12.26 -6.44
C ALA A 36 -0.58 -12.41 -4.93
N ALA A 37 0.14 -11.64 -4.10
CA ALA A 37 -0.08 -11.59 -2.66
C ALA A 37 -1.39 -10.88 -2.26
N GLY A 38 -2.07 -10.21 -3.19
CA GLY A 38 -3.31 -9.47 -2.91
C GLY A 38 -3.09 -8.07 -2.36
N VAL A 39 -1.87 -7.51 -2.48
CA VAL A 39 -1.57 -6.13 -2.09
C VAL A 39 -2.25 -5.16 -3.07
N ASP A 40 -2.92 -4.13 -2.54
CA ASP A 40 -3.75 -3.22 -3.34
C ASP A 40 -2.92 -2.24 -4.16
N VAL A 41 -1.90 -1.64 -3.53
CA VAL A 41 -0.92 -0.75 -4.17
C VAL A 41 0.41 -1.46 -4.29
N VAL A 42 0.87 -1.62 -5.52
CA VAL A 42 2.13 -2.30 -5.81
C VAL A 42 3.27 -1.30 -6.04
N ALA A 43 4.50 -1.80 -6.07
CA ALA A 43 5.70 -1.02 -6.39
C ALA A 43 6.57 -1.78 -7.40
N SER A 44 7.51 -1.07 -8.03
CA SER A 44 8.55 -1.69 -8.86
C SER A 44 9.44 -2.65 -8.06
N GLY A 45 9.72 -2.29 -6.81
CA GLY A 45 10.73 -2.94 -5.97
C GLY A 45 12.17 -2.57 -6.35
N ALA A 46 12.37 -1.55 -7.21
CA ALA A 46 13.71 -1.01 -7.48
C ALA A 46 14.34 -0.38 -6.24
N ASP A 47 15.63 -0.09 -6.26
CA ASP A 47 16.24 0.77 -5.22
C ASP A 47 15.88 2.25 -5.43
N ALA A 48 15.83 2.72 -6.67
CA ALA A 48 15.31 4.03 -7.00
C ALA A 48 14.35 3.88 -8.18
N ASP A 49 13.23 4.60 -8.15
CA ASP A 49 12.31 4.60 -9.27
C ASP A 49 12.81 5.53 -10.38
N THR A 50 12.88 4.97 -11.59
CA THR A 50 13.10 5.69 -12.84
C THR A 50 11.84 5.57 -13.70
N PRO A 51 11.69 6.39 -14.76
CA PRO A 51 10.62 6.23 -15.74
C PRO A 51 10.47 4.78 -16.23
N ASP A 52 11.58 4.09 -16.47
CA ASP A 52 11.58 2.73 -16.99
C ASP A 52 11.16 1.69 -15.94
N THR A 53 11.66 1.78 -14.71
CA THR A 53 11.27 0.83 -13.64
C THR A 53 9.81 1.01 -13.26
N TRP A 54 9.31 2.24 -13.25
CA TRP A 54 7.91 2.52 -12.97
C TRP A 54 6.99 2.02 -14.10
N ARG A 55 7.32 2.29 -15.37
CA ARG A 55 6.54 1.79 -16.52
C ARG A 55 6.51 0.27 -16.56
N ALA A 56 7.65 -0.38 -16.35
CA ALA A 56 7.72 -1.83 -16.30
C ALA A 56 6.80 -2.42 -15.20
N ALA A 57 6.79 -1.79 -14.02
CA ALA A 57 5.88 -2.20 -12.94
C ALA A 57 4.41 -2.01 -13.32
N ARG A 58 4.07 -0.86 -13.93
CA ARG A 58 2.71 -0.55 -14.41
C ARG A 58 2.24 -1.51 -15.49
N ASP A 59 3.09 -1.82 -16.47
CA ASP A 59 2.79 -2.73 -17.56
C ASP A 59 2.58 -4.16 -17.06
N ALA A 60 3.29 -4.56 -16.01
CA ALA A 60 3.13 -5.86 -15.37
C ALA A 60 1.79 -6.00 -14.62
N VAL A 61 1.17 -4.89 -14.20
CA VAL A 61 -0.06 -4.86 -13.42
C VAL A 61 -1.01 -3.72 -13.87
N PRO A 62 -1.50 -3.71 -15.12
CA PRO A 62 -2.13 -2.55 -15.73
C PRO A 62 -3.39 -2.05 -15.00
N PHE A 63 -4.03 -2.91 -14.20
CA PHE A 63 -5.24 -2.58 -13.43
C PHE A 63 -4.99 -2.22 -11.97
N ARG A 64 -3.74 -2.30 -11.48
CA ARG A 64 -3.40 -1.96 -10.10
C ARG A 64 -2.73 -0.60 -9.99
N PRO A 65 -3.04 0.20 -8.95
CA PRO A 65 -2.25 1.38 -8.64
C PRO A 65 -0.79 0.97 -8.33
N VAL A 66 0.14 1.71 -8.94
CA VAL A 66 1.58 1.54 -8.72
C VAL A 66 2.12 2.80 -8.06
N LYS A 67 2.76 2.65 -6.89
CA LYS A 67 3.47 3.76 -6.25
C LYS A 67 4.85 3.95 -6.87
N ALA A 68 5.26 5.20 -6.99
CA ALA A 68 6.65 5.61 -7.17
C ALA A 68 7.21 6.09 -5.84
N ARG A 69 8.50 5.87 -5.60
CA ARG A 69 9.25 6.56 -4.55
C ARG A 69 9.86 7.86 -5.10
N PRO A 70 10.40 8.74 -4.23
CA PRO A 70 10.92 10.02 -4.66
C PRO A 70 12.10 9.84 -5.61
N GLY A 71 12.07 10.55 -6.73
CA GLY A 71 13.10 10.57 -7.76
C GLY A 71 13.02 11.88 -8.55
N ASP A 72 13.38 11.88 -9.83
CA ASP A 72 13.00 12.99 -10.72
C ASP A 72 11.46 12.97 -10.89
N VAL A 73 10.77 13.72 -10.04
CA VAL A 73 9.30 13.74 -9.98
C VAL A 73 8.71 14.19 -11.31
N ALA A 74 9.33 15.15 -12.00
CA ALA A 74 8.84 15.62 -13.29
C ALA A 74 8.91 14.51 -14.33
N ALA A 75 10.05 13.81 -14.41
CA ALA A 75 10.22 12.68 -15.33
C ALA A 75 9.29 11.50 -15.01
N LEU A 76 9.08 11.19 -13.72
CA LEU A 76 8.17 10.13 -13.30
C LEU A 76 6.70 10.47 -13.59
N VAL A 77 6.28 11.72 -13.38
CA VAL A 77 4.94 12.18 -13.74
C VAL A 77 4.73 12.14 -15.25
N GLU A 78 5.72 12.56 -16.05
CA GLU A 78 5.69 12.42 -17.51
C GLU A 78 5.61 10.94 -17.94
N ALA A 79 6.22 10.04 -17.17
CA ALA A 79 6.12 8.61 -17.37
C ALA A 79 4.74 8.02 -17.00
N GLY A 80 3.88 8.80 -16.33
CA GLY A 80 2.53 8.42 -15.93
C GLY A 80 2.35 8.12 -14.44
N ALA A 81 3.39 8.33 -13.61
CA ALA A 81 3.28 8.14 -12.17
C ALA A 81 2.35 9.17 -11.54
N VAL A 82 1.34 8.68 -10.80
CA VAL A 82 0.33 9.52 -10.15
C VAL A 82 0.23 9.27 -8.65
N LEU A 83 0.94 8.30 -8.09
CA LEU A 83 0.95 7.99 -6.65
C LEU A 83 2.39 7.92 -6.17
N PHE A 84 2.76 8.75 -5.19
CA PHE A 84 4.12 8.84 -4.68
C PHE A 84 4.16 8.57 -3.18
N GLU A 85 5.03 7.65 -2.78
CA GLU A 85 5.44 7.50 -1.38
C GLU A 85 6.50 8.57 -1.09
N THR A 86 6.12 9.64 -0.41
CA THR A 86 7.02 10.77 -0.15
C THR A 86 6.47 11.69 0.92
N ASP A 87 7.37 12.21 1.77
CA ASP A 87 7.02 13.27 2.72
C ASP A 87 6.99 14.65 2.05
N ALA A 88 7.56 14.78 0.85
CA ALA A 88 7.59 16.04 0.11
C ALA A 88 6.22 16.38 -0.50
N ALA A 89 5.98 17.67 -0.72
CA ALA A 89 4.84 18.12 -1.49
C ALA A 89 4.92 17.58 -2.94
N VAL A 90 3.79 17.10 -3.46
CA VAL A 90 3.68 16.60 -4.84
C VAL A 90 2.92 17.60 -5.73
N PRO A 91 3.16 17.61 -7.05
CA PRO A 91 2.42 18.45 -7.98
C PRO A 91 0.90 18.21 -7.93
N ALA A 92 0.12 19.19 -8.39
CA ALA A 92 -1.33 19.03 -8.50
C ALA A 92 -1.68 17.85 -9.43
N GLY A 93 -2.70 17.08 -9.06
CA GLY A 93 -3.12 15.86 -9.79
C GLY A 93 -2.39 14.59 -9.36
N VAL A 94 -1.26 14.70 -8.67
CA VAL A 94 -0.52 13.58 -8.08
C VAL A 94 -1.01 13.31 -6.65
N TYR A 95 -1.01 12.04 -6.26
CA TYR A 95 -1.30 11.57 -4.92
C TYR A 95 0.00 11.38 -4.16
N ARG A 96 -0.03 11.75 -2.89
CA ARG A 96 1.04 11.52 -1.93
C ARG A 96 0.57 10.42 -0.97
N VAL A 97 1.51 9.62 -0.50
CA VAL A 97 1.38 8.72 0.63
C VAL A 97 2.55 9.01 1.56
N ALA A 98 2.23 9.41 2.77
CA ALA A 98 3.22 9.79 3.77
C ALA A 98 2.81 9.26 5.15
N PRO A 99 3.75 9.08 6.09
CA PRO A 99 3.47 8.60 7.43
C PRO A 99 2.51 9.50 8.23
N ASP A 100 2.33 10.76 7.84
CA ASP A 100 1.40 11.71 8.46
C ASP A 100 -0.04 11.60 7.94
N GLU A 101 -0.27 10.76 6.93
CA GLU A 101 -1.62 10.37 6.50
C GLU A 101 -2.17 9.26 7.41
N ALA A 102 -3.47 8.97 7.34
CA ALA A 102 -4.10 7.96 8.19
C ALA A 102 -3.62 6.54 7.79
N VAL A 103 -2.47 6.17 8.34
CA VAL A 103 -1.72 4.95 8.04
C VAL A 103 -1.67 4.08 9.30
N VAL A 104 -2.06 2.81 9.16
CA VAL A 104 -1.94 1.77 10.17
C VAL A 104 -0.77 0.86 9.78
N ALA A 105 0.37 1.07 10.45
CA ALA A 105 1.60 0.33 10.19
C ALA A 105 1.80 -0.75 11.26
N LEU A 106 1.22 -1.94 11.04
CA LEU A 106 1.26 -3.05 12.00
C LEU A 106 2.08 -4.26 11.51
N ILE A 107 2.56 -4.24 10.27
CA ILE A 107 3.49 -5.24 9.75
C ILE A 107 4.90 -4.67 9.84
N GLU A 108 5.73 -5.20 10.72
CA GLU A 108 7.06 -4.66 11.02
C GLU A 108 8.08 -5.12 9.97
N GLY A 109 8.59 -4.19 9.16
CA GLY A 109 9.52 -4.42 8.07
C GLY A 109 10.96 -4.75 8.49
N THR A 110 11.35 -4.48 9.75
CA THR A 110 12.70 -4.77 10.25
C THR A 110 12.82 -6.12 10.98
N SER A 111 11.68 -6.79 11.23
CA SER A 111 11.63 -8.07 11.94
C SER A 111 11.38 -9.23 10.99
N ALA A 112 12.15 -10.30 11.14
CA ALA A 112 11.94 -11.54 10.39
C ALA A 112 10.71 -12.34 10.86
N VAL A 113 10.07 -11.95 11.97
CA VAL A 113 8.86 -12.59 12.46
C VAL A 113 7.70 -12.23 11.55
N VAL A 114 6.97 -13.23 11.04
CA VAL A 114 5.73 -13.03 10.29
C VAL A 114 4.58 -12.90 11.28
N GLU A 115 3.83 -11.82 11.18
CA GLU A 115 2.71 -11.50 12.06
C GLU A 115 1.54 -12.48 11.86
N ASP A 116 0.84 -12.80 12.95
CA ASP A 116 -0.41 -13.56 12.90
C ASP A 116 -1.53 -12.65 12.35
N PRO A 117 -2.16 -13.01 11.22
CA PRO A 117 -3.20 -12.20 10.63
C PRO A 117 -4.42 -11.96 11.52
N ASN A 118 -4.74 -12.88 12.45
CA ASN A 118 -5.85 -12.68 13.38
C ASN A 118 -5.57 -11.60 14.42
N VAL A 119 -4.33 -11.54 14.91
CA VAL A 119 -3.93 -10.56 15.92
C VAL A 119 -3.94 -9.18 15.28
N VAL A 120 -3.21 -9.03 14.17
CA VAL A 120 -3.12 -7.75 13.46
C VAL A 120 -4.47 -7.28 12.94
N ALA A 121 -5.34 -8.16 12.44
CA ALA A 121 -6.68 -7.75 11.99
C ALA A 121 -7.54 -7.16 13.12
N ARG A 122 -7.41 -7.67 14.36
CA ARG A 122 -8.11 -7.07 15.52
C ARG A 122 -7.56 -5.69 15.82
N ASP A 123 -6.24 -5.55 15.83
CA ASP A 123 -5.58 -4.26 16.06
C ASP A 123 -5.97 -3.23 14.98
N ILE A 124 -6.05 -3.62 13.70
CA ILE A 124 -6.56 -2.77 12.61
C ILE A 124 -7.99 -2.31 12.93
N VAL A 125 -8.88 -3.23 13.32
CA VAL A 125 -10.27 -2.91 13.63
C VAL A 125 -10.35 -1.93 14.80
N ASP A 126 -9.60 -2.16 15.86
CA ASP A 126 -9.60 -1.30 17.05
C ASP A 126 -9.07 0.11 16.72
N ILE A 127 -7.98 0.22 15.97
CA ILE A 127 -7.45 1.53 15.55
C ILE A 127 -8.43 2.25 14.61
N ALA A 128 -9.03 1.53 13.68
CA ALA A 128 -9.94 2.12 12.71
C ALA A 128 -11.26 2.60 13.32
N ARG A 129 -11.64 2.15 14.53
CA ARG A 129 -12.83 2.67 15.23
C ARG A 129 -12.70 4.15 15.58
N ASP A 130 -11.47 4.59 15.85
CA ASP A 130 -11.16 5.98 16.17
C ASP A 130 -10.83 6.83 14.93
N LEU A 131 -10.82 6.21 13.75
CA LEU A 131 -10.51 6.84 12.47
C LEU A 131 -11.69 6.71 11.49
N ALA A 132 -11.71 7.53 10.44
CA ALA A 132 -12.66 7.30 9.34
C ALA A 132 -12.12 6.15 8.48
N PRO A 133 -12.77 4.96 8.44
CA PRO A 133 -12.19 3.80 7.76
C PRO A 133 -11.93 4.07 6.27
N SER A 134 -12.76 4.89 5.62
CA SER A 134 -12.60 5.32 4.23
C SER A 134 -11.27 6.01 3.86
N GLY A 135 -10.46 6.40 4.85
CA GLY A 135 -9.17 7.06 4.64
C GLY A 135 -7.97 6.23 5.08
N LEU A 136 -8.15 4.97 5.46
CA LEU A 136 -7.14 4.21 6.18
C LEU A 136 -6.32 3.31 5.24
N TRP A 137 -5.00 3.45 5.33
CA TRP A 137 -4.04 2.57 4.68
C TRP A 137 -3.52 1.54 5.67
N VAL A 138 -3.53 0.27 5.30
CA VAL A 138 -2.86 -0.77 6.09
C VAL A 138 -1.51 -1.03 5.45
N VAL A 139 -0.43 -0.76 6.16
CA VAL A 139 0.91 -0.81 5.55
C VAL A 139 1.90 -1.64 6.35
N SER A 140 2.96 -2.05 5.68
CA SER A 140 4.19 -2.41 6.39
C SER A 140 5.01 -1.18 6.74
N THR A 141 5.77 -1.23 7.84
CA THR A 141 6.83 -0.25 8.09
C THR A 141 7.96 -0.42 7.06
N PRO A 142 8.78 0.63 6.83
CA PRO A 142 10.00 0.51 6.03
C PRO A 142 10.98 -0.52 6.63
N GLY A 143 11.96 -0.96 5.83
CA GLY A 143 13.05 -1.83 6.30
C GLY A 143 13.08 -3.21 5.66
N MET A 144 12.02 -3.64 4.96
CA MET A 144 11.93 -4.98 4.37
C MET A 144 13.08 -5.35 3.41
N HIS A 145 13.75 -4.38 2.79
CA HIS A 145 14.96 -4.60 1.99
C HIS A 145 16.12 -5.29 2.73
N GLU A 146 16.14 -5.27 4.07
CA GLU A 146 17.15 -5.95 4.89
C GLU A 146 16.81 -7.43 5.17
N LEU A 147 15.59 -7.85 4.85
CA LEU A 147 15.09 -9.19 5.09
C LEU A 147 15.25 -10.09 3.84
N PRO A 148 15.33 -11.43 4.03
CA PRO A 148 15.28 -12.37 2.92
C PRO A 148 13.98 -12.25 2.09
N GLU A 149 14.07 -12.40 0.77
CA GLU A 149 12.91 -12.24 -0.15
C GLU A 149 11.71 -13.13 0.24
N GLU A 150 11.98 -14.35 0.70
CA GLU A 150 10.96 -15.31 1.15
C GLU A 150 10.19 -14.83 2.40
N ILE A 151 10.89 -14.17 3.33
CA ILE A 151 10.28 -13.58 4.52
C ILE A 151 9.44 -12.38 4.12
N VAL A 152 9.96 -11.52 3.25
CA VAL A 152 9.22 -10.36 2.74
C VAL A 152 7.94 -10.80 2.01
N ALA A 153 8.02 -11.82 1.15
CA ALA A 153 6.84 -12.37 0.49
C ALA A 153 5.79 -12.89 1.49
N ALA A 154 6.22 -13.60 2.54
CA ALA A 154 5.32 -14.09 3.59
C ALA A 154 4.67 -12.94 4.38
N LYS A 155 5.43 -11.88 4.70
CA LYS A 155 4.91 -10.69 5.41
C LYS A 155 3.93 -9.90 4.56
N LEU A 156 4.15 -9.80 3.25
CA LEU A 156 3.23 -9.13 2.32
C LEU A 156 1.94 -9.93 2.11
N ALA A 157 2.01 -11.26 2.08
CA ALA A 157 0.82 -12.11 2.10
C ALA A 157 0.04 -11.96 3.41
N SER A 158 0.76 -11.90 4.55
CA SER A 158 0.17 -11.60 5.87
C SER A 158 -0.55 -10.25 5.86
N LEU A 159 0.10 -9.18 5.36
CA LEU A 159 -0.49 -7.84 5.23
C LEU A 159 -1.85 -7.85 4.52
N ALA A 160 -1.92 -8.51 3.35
CA ALA A 160 -3.14 -8.61 2.58
C ALA A 160 -4.24 -9.40 3.32
N GLU A 161 -3.86 -10.49 3.98
CA GLU A 161 -4.79 -11.32 4.78
C GLU A 161 -5.31 -10.57 6.02
N CYS A 162 -4.46 -9.82 6.72
CA CYS A 162 -4.85 -8.97 7.84
C CYS A 162 -5.93 -7.97 7.42
N ALA A 163 -5.69 -7.25 6.32
CA ALA A 163 -6.62 -6.27 5.80
C ALA A 163 -7.93 -6.93 5.31
N TYR A 164 -7.85 -8.09 4.66
CA TYR A 164 -9.02 -8.86 4.26
C TYR A 164 -9.89 -9.23 5.47
N ARG A 165 -9.29 -9.77 6.54
CA ARG A 165 -10.01 -10.14 7.76
C ARG A 165 -10.63 -8.94 8.46
N ALA A 166 -9.91 -7.83 8.56
CA ALA A 166 -10.45 -6.60 9.14
C ALA A 166 -11.65 -6.07 8.33
N ARG A 167 -11.60 -6.14 6.99
CA ARG A 167 -12.74 -5.79 6.13
C ARG A 167 -13.97 -6.69 6.40
N LEU A 168 -13.77 -7.98 6.62
CA LEU A 168 -14.87 -8.90 6.98
C LEU A 168 -15.52 -8.53 8.31
N VAL A 169 -14.73 -8.12 9.31
CA VAL A 169 -15.25 -7.68 10.61
C VAL A 169 -16.08 -6.40 10.44
N PHE A 170 -15.59 -5.40 9.70
CA PHE A 170 -16.39 -4.20 9.43
C PHE A 170 -17.69 -4.49 8.69
N ALA A 171 -17.63 -5.37 7.68
CA ALA A 171 -18.83 -5.78 6.97
C ALA A 171 -19.85 -6.42 7.93
N LYS A 172 -19.40 -7.29 8.83
CA LYS A 172 -20.25 -7.90 9.85
C LYS A 172 -20.86 -6.86 10.79
N GLU A 173 -20.04 -5.96 11.36
CA GLU A 173 -20.51 -4.92 12.28
C GLU A 173 -21.54 -3.98 11.63
N GLN A 174 -21.42 -3.73 10.32
CA GLN A 174 -22.38 -2.93 9.57
C GLN A 174 -23.76 -3.62 9.51
N PHE A 175 -23.81 -4.92 9.21
CA PHE A 175 -25.07 -5.67 9.11
C PHE A 175 -25.72 -5.98 10.47
N GLU A 176 -24.97 -5.98 11.57
CA GLU A 176 -25.51 -6.22 12.92
C GLU A 176 -26.06 -4.95 13.59
N ARG A 177 -25.78 -3.77 13.03
CA ARG A 177 -26.28 -2.48 13.54
C ARG A 177 -27.60 -2.03 12.92
N ASP A 178 -28.00 -2.65 11.81
CA ASP A 178 -29.28 -2.47 11.13
C ASP A 178 -30.34 -3.46 11.66
#